data_AF-A0A4Q6GA27-F1
#
_entry.id   AF-A0A4Q6GA27-F1
#
_cell.length_a   1.000
_cell.length_b   1.000
_cell.length_c   1.000
_cell.angle_alpha   90.00
_cell.angle_beta   90.00
_cell.angle_gamma   90.00
#
_symmetry.space_group_name_H-M   'P 1'
#
loop_
_entity.id
_entity.type
_entity.pdbx_description
1 polymer ?
#
loop_
_entity_poly.entity_id
_entity_poly.type
_entity_poly.pdbx_seq_one_letter_code
_entity_poly.pdbx_strand_id
1 'polypeptide(L)' 'SELGKSGWFAGEDFSAADIQMSFPVEAAAARAGAGGRPNLARFLQRIHARPAYQRALEKGGSFDLLS' A
#
# COMPACT_ATOMS: atom_id res chain seq x y z
N SER A 1 -5.67 -4.31 14.16
CA SER A 1 -5.37 -3.15 13.29
C SER A 1 -6.58 -2.85 12.44
N GLU A 2 -6.77 -1.60 11.98
CA GLU A 2 -7.89 -1.23 11.10
C GLU A 2 -7.88 -2.03 9.79
N LEU A 3 -6.69 -2.26 9.20
CA LEU A 3 -6.53 -3.15 8.04
C LEU A 3 -7.00 -4.60 8.26
N GLY A 4 -7.07 -5.07 9.50
CA GLY A 4 -7.62 -6.39 9.80
C GLY A 4 -9.15 -6.42 9.83
N LYS A 5 -9.79 -5.26 10.01
CA LYS A 5 -11.25 -5.11 10.04
C LYS A 5 -11.80 -4.88 8.64
N SER A 6 -11.25 -3.91 7.91
CA SER A 6 -11.79 -3.47 6.61
C SER A 6 -10.84 -3.64 5.43
N GLY A 7 -9.54 -3.81 5.70
CA GLY A 7 -8.50 -3.78 4.68
C GLY A 7 -8.12 -2.38 4.19
N TRP A 8 -8.67 -1.32 4.80
CA TRP A 8 -8.28 0.07 4.59
C TRP A 8 -8.02 0.78 5.92
N PHE A 9 -7.33 1.92 5.87
CA PHE A 9 -6.92 2.63 7.06
C PHE A 9 -8.03 3.46 7.72
N ALA A 10 -9.08 3.82 6.97
CA ALA A 10 -10.11 4.78 7.42
C ALA A 10 -11.55 4.24 7.30
N GLY A 11 -11.74 2.93 7.46
CA GLY A 11 -13.06 2.29 7.40
C GLY A 11 -13.19 1.33 6.23
N GLU A 12 -14.43 1.06 5.80
CA GLU A 12 -14.74 0.05 4.78
C GLU A 12 -14.38 0.49 3.35
N ASP A 13 -14.33 1.80 3.12
CA ASP A 13 -14.07 2.39 1.82
C ASP A 13 -12.64 2.87 1.67
N PHE A 14 -12.14 2.78 0.44
CA PHE A 14 -10.87 3.39 0.06
C PHE A 14 -10.94 4.92 0.16
N SER A 15 -9.89 5.51 0.72
CA SER A 15 -9.83 6.95 0.95
C SER A 15 -8.45 7.55 0.67
N ALA A 16 -8.33 8.87 0.84
CA ALA A 16 -7.05 9.56 0.79
C ALA A 16 -6.06 9.03 1.84
N ALA A 17 -6.54 8.48 2.96
CA ALA A 17 -5.68 7.88 3.98
C ALA A 17 -4.88 6.70 3.40
N ASP A 18 -5.49 5.87 2.55
CA ASP A 18 -4.82 4.71 1.95
C ASP A 18 -3.75 5.13 0.92
N ILE A 19 -3.98 6.24 0.21
CA ILE A 19 -2.99 6.85 -0.68
C ILE A 19 -1.81 7.38 0.14
N GLN A 20 -2.09 8.13 1.20
CA GLN A 20 -1.03 8.69 2.05
C GLN A 20 -0.22 7.59 2.75
N MET A 21 -0.88 6.52 3.19
CA MET A 21 -0.25 5.41 3.89
C MET A 21 0.46 4.42 2.97
N SER A 22 0.23 4.43 1.66
CA SER A 22 0.92 3.52 0.73
C SER A 22 2.43 3.68 0.81
N PHE A 23 2.93 4.92 0.75
CA PHE A 23 4.36 5.23 0.76
C PHE A 23 5.11 4.76 2.02
N PRO A 24 4.69 5.14 3.25
CA PRO A 24 5.38 4.69 4.45
C PRO A 24 5.28 3.17 4.66
N VAL A 25 4.17 2.53 4.25
CA VAL A 25 4.03 1.07 4.37
C VAL A 25 4.96 0.36 3.38
N GLU A 26 5.04 0.82 2.14
CA GLU A 26 5.99 0.30 1.15
C GLU A 26 7.43 0.46 1.65
N ALA A 27 7.82 1.65 2.12
CA ALA A 27 9.15 1.89 2.66
C ALA A 27 9.47 1.02 3.89
N ALA A 28 8.48 0.77 4.74
CA ALA A 28 8.64 -0.13 5.88
C ALA A 28 8.80 -1.59 5.45
N ALA A 29 8.01 -2.05 4.47
CA ALA A 29 8.11 -3.40 3.91
C ALA A 29 9.44 -3.62 3.18
N ALA A 30 9.91 -2.61 2.46
CA ALA A 30 11.21 -2.63 1.78
C ALA A 30 12.38 -2.76 2.77
N ARG A 31 12.33 -2.06 3.91
CA ARG A 31 13.39 -2.09 4.92
C ARG A 31 13.36 -3.31 5.84
N ALA A 32 12.18 -3.75 6.28
CA ALA A 32 12.03 -4.71 7.37
C ALA A 32 11.30 -6.00 6.95
N GLY A 33 10.88 -6.09 5.68
CA GLY A 33 9.98 -7.13 5.20
C GLY A 33 8.53 -6.96 5.72
N ALA A 34 7.61 -7.63 5.03
CA ALA A 34 6.20 -7.69 5.45
C ALA A 34 5.79 -9.01 6.13
N GLY A 35 6.73 -9.97 6.27
CA GLY A 35 6.43 -11.35 6.69
C GLY A 35 5.75 -11.49 8.06
N GLY A 36 6.10 -10.64 9.02
CA GLY A 36 5.46 -10.60 10.34
C GLY A 36 4.15 -9.79 10.40
N ARG A 37 3.73 -9.19 9.29
CA ARG A 37 2.61 -8.23 9.23
C ARG A 37 1.66 -8.55 8.07
N PRO A 38 0.89 -9.64 8.15
CA PRO A 38 0.08 -10.15 7.03
C PRO A 38 -0.98 -9.15 6.55
N ASN A 39 -1.51 -8.30 7.44
CA ASN A 39 -2.48 -7.27 7.04
C ASN A 39 -1.83 -6.12 6.25
N LEU A 40 -0.55 -5.79 6.51
CA LEU A 40 0.18 -4.84 5.67
C LEU A 40 0.51 -5.45 4.32
N ALA A 41 0.98 -6.71 4.29
CA ALA A 41 1.24 -7.41 3.03
C ALA A 41 -0.01 -7.45 2.13
N ARG A 42 -1.18 -7.78 2.71
CA ARG A 42 -2.46 -7.76 2.00
C ARG A 42 -2.88 -6.36 1.55
N PHE A 43 -2.63 -5.34 2.35
CA PHE A 43 -2.87 -3.96 1.96
C PHE A 43 -2.02 -3.55 0.75
N LEU A 44 -0.72 -3.87 0.74
CA LEU A 44 0.17 -3.57 -0.39
C LEU A 44 -0.27 -4.29 -1.67
N GLN A 45 -0.61 -5.58 -1.58
CA GLN A 45 -1.17 -6.31 -2.72
C GLN A 45 -2.46 -5.64 -3.24
N ARG A 46 -3.35 -5.25 -2.34
CA ARG A 46 -4.63 -4.62 -2.70
C ARG A 46 -4.42 -3.26 -3.37
N ILE A 47 -3.53 -2.41 -2.86
CA ILE A 47 -3.31 -1.08 -3.43
C ILE A 47 -2.60 -1.14 -4.79
N HIS A 48 -1.65 -2.07 -4.96
CA HIS A 48 -0.97 -2.31 -6.24
C HIS A 48 -1.90 -2.83 -7.35
N ALA A 49 -2.92 -3.61 -6.99
CA ALA A 49 -3.90 -4.12 -7.94
C ALA A 49 -4.85 -3.04 -8.48
N ARG A 50 -4.85 -1.82 -7.93
CA ARG A 50 -5.77 -0.77 -8.37
C ARG A 50 -5.33 -0.22 -9.74
N PRO A 51 -6.24 -0.11 -10.73
CA PRO A 51 -5.92 0.50 -12.03
C PRO A 51 -5.44 1.96 -11.92
N ALA A 52 -5.86 2.70 -10.89
CA ALA A 52 -5.38 4.05 -10.64
C ALA A 52 -3.91 4.08 -10.19
N TYR A 53 -3.48 3.09 -9.41
CA TYR A 53 -2.09 2.95 -8.96
C TYR A 53 -1.19 2.61 -10.15
N GLN A 54 -1.59 1.63 -10.97
CA GLN A 54 -0.87 1.24 -12.19
C GLN A 54 -0.70 2.42 -13.17
N ARG A 55 -1.78 3.17 -13.44
CA ARG A 55 -1.69 4.39 -14.27
C ARG A 55 -0.80 5.47 -13.68
N ALA A 56 -0.73 5.57 -12.35
CA ALA A 56 0.17 6.51 -11.69
C ALA A 56 1.64 6.10 -11.90
N LEU A 57 1.96 4.80 -11.87
CA LEU A 57 3.29 4.30 -12.23
C LEU A 57 3.62 4.54 -13.71
N GLU A 58 2.68 4.28 -14.62
CA GLU A 58 2.88 4.52 -16.06
C GLU A 58 3.22 5.99 -16.36
N LYS A 59 2.56 6.92 -15.67
CA LYS A 59 2.76 8.37 -15.87
C LYS A 59 3.93 8.94 -15.08
N GLY A 60 4.14 8.45 -13.85
CA GLY A 60 5.14 8.96 -12.91
C GLY A 60 6.49 8.26 -12.99
N GLY A 61 6.58 7.14 -13.71
CA GLY A 61 7.74 6.26 -13.72
C GLY A 61 7.66 5.17 -12.65
N SER A 62 8.53 4.16 -12.78
CA SER A 62 8.63 3.05 -11.82
C SER A 62 8.92 3.57 -10.41
N PHE A 63 8.18 3.05 -9.44
CA PHE A 63 8.38 3.37 -8.03
C PHE A 63 9.49 2.49 -7.45
N ASP A 64 10.74 2.90 -7.67
CA ASP A 64 11.92 2.26 -7.07
C ASP A 64 12.23 2.88 -5.71
N LEU A 65 11.90 2.16 -4.63
CA LEU A 65 12.14 2.60 -3.26
C LEU A 65 13.53 2.25 -2.71
N LEU A 66 14.30 1.41 -3.41
CA LEU A 66 15.58 0.87 -2.96
C LEU A 66 16.58 0.72 -4.12
N SER A 67 16.78 1.77 -4.92
CA SER A 67 17.97 1.84 -5.78
C SER A 67 19.24 2.01 -4.93
#